data_AF-A0A954CRB9-F1
#
_entry.id   AF-A0A954CRB9-F1
#
_cell.length_a   1.000
_cell.length_b   1.000
_cell.length_c   1.000
_cell.angle_alpha   90.00
_cell.angle_beta   90.00
_cell.angle_gamma   90.00
#
_symmetry.space_group_name_H-M   'P 1'
#
loop_
_entity.id
_entity.type
_entity.pdbx_description
1 polymer ?
#
loop_
_entity_poly.entity_id
_entity_poly.type
_entity_poly.pdbx_seq_one_letter_code
_entity_poly.pdbx_strand_id
1 'polypeptide(L)'
;FANNSENLDRIFHELTQLRQQSARKLGFKNYIELGYLRMHRVDYGIEDVQTLRQQIIDEVVPLCSELVKQQGTELGVDKVMAWDESIHDAKGSPRPHGDHDWMVERAKEMFDEVGHGLGEFFRLMCDKQLIDLKTRDGKAGGGFCTSFPTYGVPFVFANFNGTDHDARVFTHEMGHAFQNYSSRNQKLVDYQWPTFES
;
A
#
# COMPACT_ATOMS: atom_id res chain seq x y z
N PHE A 1 1.69 14.72 16.03
CA PHE A 1 1.16 13.58 16.83
C PHE A 1 0.69 14.04 18.22
N ALA A 2 1.56 14.54 19.10
CA ALA A 2 1.22 14.90 20.48
C ALA A 2 -0.07 15.74 20.64
N ASN A 3 -0.23 16.80 19.84
CA ASN A 3 -1.42 17.69 19.90
C ASN A 3 -2.75 17.02 19.51
N ASN A 4 -2.71 15.81 18.91
CA ASN A 4 -3.90 15.08 18.48
C ASN A 4 -4.02 13.70 19.15
N SER A 5 -3.11 13.34 20.08
CA SER A 5 -3.03 11.98 20.64
C SER A 5 -4.34 11.54 21.27
N GLU A 6 -4.90 12.36 22.16
CA GLU A 6 -6.16 12.06 22.86
C GLU A 6 -7.32 11.82 21.88
N ASN A 7 -7.37 12.59 20.79
CA ASN A 7 -8.41 12.43 19.79
C ASN A 7 -8.22 11.14 18.96
N LEU A 8 -6.98 10.81 18.60
CA LEU A 8 -6.67 9.55 17.90
C LEU A 8 -7.00 8.34 18.79
N ASP A 9 -6.64 8.40 20.07
CA ASP A 9 -6.92 7.36 21.06
C ASP A 9 -8.43 7.18 21.26
N ARG A 10 -9.17 8.30 21.36
CA ARG A 10 -10.64 8.28 21.44
C ARG A 10 -11.27 7.63 20.21
N ILE A 11 -10.86 8.03 19.01
CA ILE A 11 -11.38 7.46 17.75
C ILE A 11 -11.09 5.96 17.70
N PHE A 12 -9.86 5.55 18.01
CA PHE A 12 -9.49 4.14 18.00
C PHE A 12 -10.28 3.34 19.04
N HIS A 13 -10.46 3.89 20.24
CA HIS A 13 -11.28 3.29 21.29
C HIS A 13 -12.73 3.09 20.84
N GLU A 14 -13.38 4.13 20.32
CA GLU A 14 -14.76 4.07 19.80
C GLU A 14 -14.90 3.03 18.67
N LEU A 15 -13.92 2.96 17.75
CA LEU A 15 -13.89 1.97 16.68
C LEU A 15 -13.81 0.54 17.23
N THR A 16 -12.97 0.28 18.23
CA THR A 16 -12.85 -1.06 18.83
C THR A 16 -14.12 -1.47 19.57
N GLN A 17 -14.75 -0.55 20.30
CA GLN A 17 -16.04 -0.80 20.95
C GLN A 17 -17.14 -1.12 19.93
N LEU A 18 -17.26 -0.31 18.87
CA LEU A 18 -18.28 -0.51 17.83
C LEU A 18 -18.08 -1.84 17.09
N ARG A 19 -16.84 -2.18 16.76
CA ARG A 19 -16.48 -3.47 16.15
C ARG A 19 -16.88 -4.65 17.04
N GLN A 20 -16.56 -4.57 18.33
CA GLN A 20 -16.92 -5.61 19.31
C GLN A 20 -18.45 -5.75 19.47
N GLN A 21 -19.18 -4.64 19.52
CA GLN A 21 -20.65 -4.65 19.58
C GLN A 21 -21.27 -5.24 18.32
N SER A 22 -20.73 -4.88 17.14
CA SER A 22 -21.20 -5.40 15.84
C SER A 22 -21.02 -6.92 15.76
N ALA A 23 -19.87 -7.42 16.19
CA ALA A 23 -19.59 -8.86 16.24
C ALA A 23 -20.57 -9.61 17.15
N ARG A 24 -20.77 -9.12 18.38
CA ARG A 24 -21.70 -9.74 19.35
C ARG A 24 -23.15 -9.76 18.85
N LYS A 25 -23.61 -8.68 18.22
CA LYS A 25 -24.96 -8.60 17.63
C LYS A 25 -25.19 -9.63 16.53
N LEU A 26 -24.13 -9.99 15.80
CA LEU A 26 -24.17 -11.02 14.76
C LEU A 26 -23.89 -12.43 15.31
N GLY A 27 -23.74 -12.60 16.63
CA GLY A 27 -23.53 -13.89 17.28
C GLY A 27 -22.07 -14.32 17.44
N PHE A 28 -21.10 -13.49 17.05
CA PHE A 28 -19.68 -13.80 17.19
C PHE A 28 -19.14 -13.47 18.60
N LYS A 29 -18.14 -14.23 19.06
CA LYS A 29 -17.46 -14.01 20.36
C LYS A 29 -16.77 -12.63 20.42
N ASN A 30 -16.12 -12.25 19.32
CA ASN A 30 -15.40 -10.99 19.17
C ASN A 30 -15.27 -10.63 17.68
N TYR A 31 -14.66 -9.48 17.39
CA TYR A 31 -14.54 -8.98 16.02
C TYR A 31 -13.57 -9.77 15.11
N ILE A 32 -12.75 -10.68 15.62
CA ILE A 32 -11.73 -11.37 14.82
C ILE A 32 -12.40 -12.18 13.70
N GLU A 33 -13.35 -13.03 14.06
CA GLU A 33 -14.07 -13.89 13.09
C GLU A 33 -14.86 -13.04 12.08
N LEU A 34 -15.59 -12.03 12.56
CA LEU A 34 -16.30 -11.09 11.68
C LEU A 34 -15.33 -10.35 10.74
N GLY A 35 -14.13 -10.02 11.21
CA GLY A 35 -13.09 -9.38 10.40
C GLY A 35 -12.63 -10.26 9.24
N TYR A 36 -12.39 -11.56 9.48
CA TYR A 36 -12.02 -12.51 8.44
C TYR A 36 -13.14 -12.66 7.40
N LEU A 37 -14.39 -12.77 7.85
CA LEU A 37 -15.54 -12.84 6.96
C LEU A 37 -15.69 -11.57 6.12
N ARG A 38 -15.51 -10.39 6.72
CA ARG A 38 -15.57 -9.11 5.99
C ARG A 38 -14.46 -8.95 4.94
N MET A 39 -13.33 -9.62 5.12
CA MET A 39 -12.24 -9.65 4.15
C MET A 39 -12.37 -10.80 3.15
N HIS A 40 -13.47 -11.58 3.21
CA HIS A 40 -13.75 -12.72 2.34
C HIS A 40 -12.63 -13.79 2.37
N ARG A 41 -12.02 -13.99 3.54
CA ARG A 41 -10.98 -15.02 3.75
C ARG A 41 -11.65 -16.38 3.87
N VAL A 42 -11.44 -17.23 2.87
CA VAL A 42 -12.10 -18.55 2.76
C VAL A 42 -11.12 -19.73 2.77
N ASP A 43 -9.84 -19.48 2.53
CA ASP A 43 -8.78 -20.47 2.29
C ASP A 43 -7.67 -20.46 3.35
N TYR A 44 -7.71 -19.52 4.31
CA TYR A 44 -6.86 -19.52 5.49
C TYR A 44 -7.56 -18.94 6.73
N GLY A 45 -7.11 -19.37 7.90
CA GLY A 45 -7.67 -19.00 9.20
C GLY A 45 -6.67 -18.36 10.15
N ILE A 46 -7.10 -18.21 11.40
CA ILE A 46 -6.29 -17.56 12.46
C ILE A 46 -4.99 -18.34 12.74
N GLU A 47 -5.06 -19.67 12.70
CA GLU A 47 -3.93 -20.57 12.97
C GLU A 47 -2.85 -20.45 11.88
N ASP A 48 -3.24 -20.36 10.61
CA ASP A 48 -2.30 -20.15 9.49
C ASP A 48 -1.55 -18.84 9.64
N VAL A 49 -2.26 -17.74 9.97
CA VAL A 49 -1.63 -16.43 10.19
C VAL A 49 -0.76 -16.45 11.46
N GLN A 50 -1.11 -17.22 12.49
CA GLN A 50 -0.26 -17.41 13.67
C GLN A 50 1.05 -18.10 13.30
N THR A 51 0.98 -19.20 12.54
CA THR A 51 2.16 -19.93 12.05
C THR A 51 3.03 -19.03 11.17
N LEU A 52 2.44 -18.29 10.23
CA LEU A 52 3.18 -17.36 9.38
C LEU A 52 3.90 -16.28 10.22
N ARG A 53 3.24 -15.70 11.22
CA ARG A 53 3.88 -14.72 12.11
C ARG A 53 5.03 -15.32 12.91
N GLN A 54 4.89 -16.58 13.35
CA GLN A 54 5.97 -17.26 14.05
C GLN A 54 7.18 -17.49 13.12
N GLN A 55 6.94 -17.93 11.88
CA GLN A 55 8.00 -18.06 10.87
C GLN A 55 8.68 -16.72 10.56
N ILE A 56 7.93 -15.62 10.49
CA ILE A 56 8.51 -14.28 10.32
C ILE A 56 9.43 -13.94 11.50
N ILE A 57 9.03 -14.26 12.74
CA ILE A 57 9.86 -14.04 13.93
C ILE A 57 11.13 -14.88 13.88
N ASP A 58 11.02 -16.15 13.48
CA ASP A 58 12.15 -17.08 13.54
C ASP A 58 13.14 -16.87 12.39
N GLU A 59 12.66 -16.51 11.20
CA GLU A 59 13.47 -16.48 9.96
C GLU A 59 13.74 -15.05 9.43
N VAL A 60 12.77 -14.14 9.51
CA VAL A 60 12.87 -12.81 8.88
C VAL A 60 13.42 -11.76 9.85
N VAL A 61 12.98 -11.78 11.12
CA VAL A 61 13.44 -10.82 12.15
C VAL A 61 14.96 -10.87 12.37
N PRO A 62 15.64 -12.04 12.38
CA PRO A 62 17.10 -12.08 12.47
C PRO A 62 17.78 -11.36 11.31
N LEU A 63 17.30 -11.59 10.07
CA LEU A 63 17.81 -10.91 8.88
C LEU A 63 17.59 -9.39 8.95
N CYS A 64 16.40 -8.95 9.33
CA CYS A 64 16.14 -7.51 9.54
C CYS A 64 17.07 -6.90 10.60
N SER A 65 17.35 -7.65 11.67
CA SER A 65 18.26 -7.20 12.73
C SER A 65 19.71 -7.08 12.23
N GLU A 66 20.15 -7.94 11.33
CA GLU A 66 21.45 -7.83 10.66
C GLU A 66 21.52 -6.61 9.75
N LEU A 67 20.48 -6.37 8.94
CA LEU A 67 20.39 -5.20 8.05
C LEU A 67 20.42 -3.88 8.83
N VAL A 68 19.71 -3.80 9.96
CA VAL A 68 19.73 -2.60 10.83
C VAL A 68 21.12 -2.38 11.45
N LYS A 69 21.84 -3.44 11.84
CA LYS A 69 23.23 -3.31 12.32
C LYS A 69 24.18 -2.83 11.22
N GLN A 70 24.00 -3.35 10.00
CA GLN A 70 24.77 -2.92 8.84
C GLN A 70 24.51 -1.43 8.55
N GLN A 71 23.25 -1.01 8.53
CA GLN A 71 22.86 0.40 8.39
C GLN A 71 23.54 1.27 9.46
N GLY A 72 23.52 0.85 10.73
CA GLY A 72 24.22 1.59 11.81
C GLY A 72 25.72 1.74 11.55
N THR A 73 26.37 0.69 11.04
CA THR A 73 27.79 0.72 10.67
C THR A 73 28.07 1.68 9.51
N GLU A 74 27.22 1.65 8.48
CA GLU A 74 27.34 2.51 7.30
C GLU A 74 27.08 3.99 7.62
N LEU A 75 26.16 4.26 8.55
CA LEU A 75 25.84 5.61 9.03
C LEU A 75 26.83 6.11 10.11
N GLY A 76 27.64 5.22 10.69
CA GLY A 76 28.57 5.55 11.77
C GLY A 76 27.88 5.88 13.10
N VAL A 77 26.74 5.24 13.39
CA VAL A 77 25.97 5.42 14.64
C VAL A 77 26.02 4.17 15.51
N ASP A 78 26.16 4.36 16.82
CA ASP A 78 26.18 3.25 17.78
C ASP A 78 24.85 2.48 17.86
N LYS A 79 23.73 3.19 17.62
CA LYS A 79 22.39 2.62 17.61
C LYS A 79 21.52 3.35 16.61
N VAL A 80 20.90 2.60 15.70
CA VAL A 80 19.88 3.11 14.79
C VAL A 80 18.64 3.48 15.61
N MET A 81 18.25 4.75 15.53
CA MET A 81 17.04 5.28 16.17
C MET A 81 15.93 5.45 15.13
N ALA A 82 14.70 5.71 15.58
CA ALA A 82 13.54 5.81 14.71
C ALA A 82 13.67 6.87 13.59
N TRP A 83 14.50 7.90 13.78
CA TRP A 83 14.76 8.93 12.76
C TRP A 83 15.87 8.54 11.76
N ASP A 84 16.63 7.49 12.05
CA ASP A 84 17.69 6.95 11.18
C ASP A 84 17.15 5.87 10.22
N GLU A 85 16.01 5.25 10.55
CA GLU A 85 15.44 4.10 9.82
C GLU A 85 15.27 4.36 8.31
N SER A 86 14.87 5.58 7.93
CA SER A 86 14.67 5.96 6.53
C SER A 86 15.96 6.37 5.77
N ILE A 87 17.12 6.35 6.43
CA ILE A 87 18.39 6.78 5.84
C ILE A 87 19.19 5.54 5.44
N HIS A 88 19.17 5.20 4.16
CA HIS A 88 19.83 3.99 3.65
C HIS A 88 21.24 4.24 3.09
N ASP A 89 21.62 5.50 2.87
CA ASP A 89 22.98 5.88 2.45
C ASP A 89 23.35 7.20 3.14
N ALA A 90 24.54 7.24 3.75
CA ALA A 90 25.09 8.45 4.37
C ALA A 90 25.28 9.60 3.36
N LYS A 91 25.38 9.29 2.06
CA LYS A 91 25.44 10.28 0.97
C LYS A 91 24.08 10.82 0.56
N GLY A 92 23.00 10.24 1.09
CA GLY A 92 21.61 10.63 0.86
C GLY A 92 20.82 9.61 0.05
N SER A 93 19.53 9.52 0.34
CA SER A 93 18.60 8.63 -0.36
C SER A 93 18.46 9.02 -1.85
N PRO A 94 18.27 8.03 -2.75
CA PRO A 94 18.02 8.30 -4.15
C PRO A 94 16.77 9.17 -4.33
N ARG A 95 16.82 10.06 -5.31
CA ARG A 95 15.70 10.95 -5.67
C ARG A 95 15.40 10.84 -7.15
N PRO A 96 14.14 11.06 -7.57
CA PRO A 96 13.81 11.21 -8.97
C PRO A 96 14.68 12.29 -9.64
N HIS A 97 15.14 12.03 -10.85
CA HIS A 97 16.00 12.95 -11.60
C HIS A 97 15.26 14.14 -12.23
N GLY A 98 13.93 14.09 -12.25
CA GLY A 98 13.09 15.10 -12.89
C GLY A 98 11.80 15.36 -12.12
N ASP A 99 10.98 16.23 -12.67
CA ASP A 99 9.67 16.57 -12.13
C ASP A 99 8.63 15.49 -12.45
N HIS A 100 7.37 15.77 -12.09
CA HIS A 100 6.25 14.89 -12.32
C HIS A 100 6.11 14.47 -13.79
N ASP A 101 6.25 15.41 -14.72
CA ASP A 101 6.00 15.14 -16.13
C ASP A 101 7.15 14.29 -16.70
N TRP A 102 8.38 14.54 -16.26
CA TRP A 102 9.52 13.65 -16.54
C TRP A 102 9.29 12.23 -16.02
N MET A 103 8.79 12.07 -14.79
CA MET A 103 8.51 10.75 -14.21
C MET A 103 7.43 10.01 -14.99
N VAL A 104 6.38 10.70 -15.44
CA VAL A 104 5.32 10.11 -16.28
C VAL A 104 5.88 9.63 -17.60
N GLU A 105 6.75 10.39 -18.27
CA GLU A 105 7.36 9.94 -19.53
C GLU A 105 8.27 8.73 -19.33
N ARG A 106 9.07 8.68 -18.26
CA ARG A 106 9.87 7.49 -17.92
C ARG A 106 9.00 6.28 -17.59
N ALA A 107 7.86 6.48 -16.93
CA ALA A 107 6.90 5.42 -16.67
C ALA A 107 6.30 4.86 -17.96
N LYS A 108 6.03 5.70 -18.97
CA LYS A 108 5.57 5.23 -20.29
C LYS A 108 6.57 4.29 -20.93
N GLU A 109 7.84 4.69 -20.98
CA GLU A 109 8.93 3.88 -21.53
C GLU A 109 9.07 2.56 -20.77
N MET A 110 9.12 2.62 -19.43
CA MET A 110 9.22 1.44 -18.57
C MET A 110 8.05 0.46 -18.81
N PHE A 111 6.81 0.95 -18.88
CA PHE A 111 5.65 0.08 -19.08
C PHE A 111 5.51 -0.46 -20.49
N ASP A 112 6.03 0.24 -21.50
CA ASP A 112 6.16 -0.29 -22.86
C ASP A 112 7.17 -1.45 -22.90
N GLU A 113 8.31 -1.31 -22.22
CA GLU A 113 9.36 -2.33 -22.16
C GLU A 113 8.95 -3.58 -21.36
N VAL A 114 8.19 -3.40 -20.28
CA VAL A 114 7.61 -4.54 -19.52
C VAL A 114 6.64 -5.34 -20.39
N GLY A 115 5.92 -4.69 -21.31
CA GLY A 115 5.02 -5.34 -22.25
C GLY A 115 3.66 -5.74 -21.66
N HIS A 116 3.08 -6.83 -22.16
CA HIS A 116 1.77 -7.38 -21.73
C HIS A 116 0.57 -6.41 -21.87
N GLY A 117 0.69 -5.35 -22.69
CA GLY A 117 -0.34 -4.32 -22.82
C GLY A 117 -0.34 -3.28 -21.70
N LEU A 118 0.66 -3.31 -20.80
CA LEU A 118 0.78 -2.38 -19.68
C LEU A 118 1.01 -0.93 -20.15
N GLY A 119 1.82 -0.74 -21.20
CA GLY A 119 2.03 0.56 -21.83
C GLY A 119 0.77 1.15 -22.48
N GLU A 120 -0.03 0.34 -23.18
CA GLU A 120 -1.33 0.76 -23.73
C GLU A 120 -2.31 1.15 -22.61
N PHE A 121 -2.37 0.33 -21.57
CA PHE A 121 -3.17 0.61 -20.38
C PHE A 121 -2.74 1.91 -19.68
N PHE A 122 -1.44 2.13 -19.51
CA PHE A 122 -0.94 3.34 -18.86
C PHE A 122 -1.28 4.60 -19.67
N ARG A 123 -1.12 4.56 -21.00
CA ARG A 123 -1.55 5.66 -21.88
C ARG A 123 -3.04 5.93 -21.75
N LEU A 124 -3.88 4.89 -21.72
CA LEU A 124 -5.32 5.04 -21.47
C LEU A 124 -5.62 5.77 -20.15
N MET A 125 -4.91 5.41 -19.07
CA MET A 125 -5.06 6.04 -17.75
C MET A 125 -4.65 7.51 -17.78
N CYS A 126 -3.56 7.85 -18.46
CA CYS A 126 -3.13 9.24 -18.67
C CYS A 126 -4.15 10.03 -19.50
N ASP A 127 -4.57 9.51 -20.65
CA ASP A 127 -5.47 10.18 -21.59
C ASP A 127 -6.84 10.47 -20.95
N LYS A 128 -7.29 9.58 -20.06
CA LYS A 128 -8.54 9.74 -19.31
C LYS A 128 -8.38 10.50 -17.98
N GLN A 129 -7.17 10.95 -17.65
CA GLN A 129 -6.86 11.67 -16.40
C GLN A 129 -7.24 10.86 -15.14
N LEU A 130 -6.98 9.55 -15.15
CA LEU A 130 -7.35 8.62 -14.08
C LEU A 130 -6.23 8.40 -13.05
N ILE A 131 -5.31 9.36 -12.94
CA ILE A 131 -4.15 9.29 -12.07
C ILE A 131 -3.98 10.64 -11.36
N ASP A 132 -4.07 10.66 -10.03
CA ASP A 132 -3.85 11.85 -9.19
C ASP A 132 -2.64 11.63 -8.26
N LEU A 133 -1.45 11.99 -8.75
CA LEU A 133 -0.18 11.79 -8.03
C LEU A 133 0.30 13.02 -7.26
N LYS A 134 -0.07 14.24 -7.67
CA LYS A 134 0.49 15.47 -7.09
C LYS A 134 -0.03 15.70 -5.67
N THR A 135 0.89 15.92 -4.73
CA THR A 135 0.55 16.34 -3.37
C THR A 135 0.00 17.78 -3.34
N ARG A 136 -0.93 18.06 -2.43
CA ARG A 136 -1.54 19.39 -2.22
C ARG A 136 -2.15 19.49 -0.82
N ASP A 137 -2.27 20.71 -0.31
CA ASP A 137 -2.86 20.98 0.99
C ASP A 137 -4.27 20.39 1.10
N GLY A 138 -4.54 19.69 2.20
CA GLY A 138 -5.82 19.02 2.45
C GLY A 138 -6.05 17.71 1.68
N LYS A 139 -5.11 17.26 0.84
CA LYS A 139 -5.17 15.92 0.23
C LYS A 139 -4.92 14.84 1.30
N ALA A 140 -5.71 13.77 1.25
CA ALA A 140 -5.50 12.62 2.13
C ALA A 140 -4.12 11.99 1.87
N GLY A 141 -3.46 11.53 2.94
CA GLY A 141 -2.16 10.85 2.83
C GLY A 141 -2.28 9.44 2.26
N GLY A 142 -1.14 8.87 1.85
CA GLY A 142 -1.03 7.51 1.33
C GLY A 142 -1.23 7.39 -0.18
N GLY A 143 -1.43 6.16 -0.64
CA GLY A 143 -1.81 5.80 -2.00
C GLY A 143 -2.96 4.80 -1.97
N PHE A 144 -3.76 4.77 -3.03
CA PHE A 144 -4.72 3.69 -3.24
C PHE A 144 -5.09 3.58 -4.72
N CYS A 145 -5.61 2.41 -5.07
CA CYS A 145 -6.25 2.13 -6.33
C CYS A 145 -7.73 1.82 -6.11
N THR A 146 -8.59 2.33 -6.99
CA THR A 146 -10.02 2.01 -7.01
C THR A 146 -10.49 1.83 -8.45
N SER A 147 -11.77 1.55 -8.68
CA SER A 147 -12.29 1.41 -10.03
C SER A 147 -13.70 1.92 -10.22
N PHE A 148 -14.03 2.18 -11.48
CA PHE A 148 -15.35 2.57 -11.93
C PHE A 148 -15.89 1.49 -12.88
N PRO A 149 -16.49 0.39 -12.35
CA PRO A 149 -16.88 -0.77 -13.16
C PRO A 149 -17.80 -0.43 -14.34
N THR A 150 -18.71 0.54 -14.17
CA THR A 150 -19.60 1.02 -15.25
C THR A 150 -18.83 1.58 -16.45
N TYR A 151 -17.67 2.18 -16.21
CA TYR A 151 -16.80 2.76 -17.23
C TYR A 151 -15.65 1.83 -17.62
N GLY A 152 -15.50 0.69 -16.94
CA GLY A 152 -14.48 -0.33 -17.21
C GLY A 152 -13.05 0.12 -16.98
N VAL A 153 -12.82 1.11 -16.10
CA VAL A 153 -11.50 1.70 -15.86
C VAL A 153 -11.18 1.87 -14.37
N PRO A 154 -9.92 1.67 -13.96
CA PRO A 154 -9.46 1.95 -12.60
C PRO A 154 -9.12 3.45 -12.40
N PHE A 155 -8.77 3.81 -11.18
CA PHE A 155 -8.27 5.13 -10.80
C PHE A 155 -7.14 4.99 -9.76
N VAL A 156 -6.05 5.72 -9.96
CA VAL A 156 -4.88 5.71 -9.07
C VAL A 156 -4.76 7.04 -8.34
N PHE A 157 -4.61 6.95 -7.02
CA PHE A 157 -4.36 8.08 -6.14
C PHE A 157 -3.03 7.86 -5.41
N ALA A 158 -2.15 8.85 -5.40
CA ALA A 158 -0.92 8.83 -4.61
C ALA A 158 -0.47 10.24 -4.25
N ASN A 159 0.57 10.35 -3.42
CA ASN A 159 1.14 11.61 -2.98
C ASN A 159 2.64 11.67 -3.27
N PHE A 160 3.01 12.26 -4.40
CA PHE A 160 4.39 12.45 -4.80
C PHE A 160 5.02 13.62 -4.03
N ASN A 161 6.19 13.37 -3.43
CA ASN A 161 6.93 14.35 -2.62
C ASN A 161 8.43 14.44 -2.99
N GLY A 162 8.86 13.82 -4.09
CA GLY A 162 10.21 13.90 -4.63
C GLY A 162 11.21 12.92 -4.00
N THR A 163 10.72 11.81 -3.44
CA THR A 163 11.54 10.74 -2.85
C THR A 163 11.48 9.48 -3.71
N ASP A 164 12.33 8.48 -3.45
CA ASP A 164 12.24 7.17 -4.10
C ASP A 164 10.89 6.47 -3.86
N HIS A 165 10.24 6.81 -2.75
CA HIS A 165 8.91 6.32 -2.40
C HIS A 165 7.86 6.65 -3.47
N ASP A 166 8.00 7.77 -4.18
CA ASP A 166 7.08 8.15 -5.26
C ASP A 166 7.02 7.06 -6.34
N ALA A 167 8.18 6.56 -6.77
CA ALA A 167 8.27 5.49 -7.76
C ALA A 167 7.69 4.17 -7.20
N ARG A 168 7.93 3.86 -5.92
CA ARG A 168 7.45 2.64 -5.27
C ARG A 168 5.92 2.62 -5.15
N VAL A 169 5.32 3.68 -4.62
CA VAL A 169 3.85 3.79 -4.50
C VAL A 169 3.22 3.77 -5.87
N PHE A 170 3.76 4.53 -6.83
CA PHE A 170 3.20 4.55 -8.18
C PHE A 170 3.20 3.18 -8.85
N THR A 171 4.32 2.46 -8.79
CA THR A 171 4.41 1.11 -9.35
C THR A 171 3.51 0.11 -8.63
N HIS A 172 3.38 0.22 -7.31
CA HIS A 172 2.43 -0.57 -6.51
C HIS A 172 0.98 -0.33 -6.95
N GLU A 173 0.51 0.92 -6.99
CA GLU A 173 -0.87 1.24 -7.38
C GLU A 173 -1.15 0.92 -8.85
N MET A 174 -0.16 1.08 -9.73
CA MET A 174 -0.27 0.67 -11.13
C MET A 174 -0.41 -0.84 -11.29
N GLY A 175 0.20 -1.64 -10.40
CA GLY A 175 -0.02 -3.08 -10.33
C GLY A 175 -1.48 -3.43 -10.02
N HIS A 176 -2.04 -2.80 -8.98
CA HIS A 176 -3.47 -2.93 -8.65
C HIS A 176 -4.37 -2.50 -9.81
N ALA A 177 -4.08 -1.35 -10.42
CA ALA A 177 -4.87 -0.82 -11.52
C ALA A 177 -4.83 -1.73 -12.75
N PHE A 178 -3.66 -2.27 -13.09
CA PHE A 178 -3.51 -3.18 -14.21
C PHE A 178 -4.18 -4.53 -13.98
N GLN A 179 -4.09 -5.08 -12.76
CA GLN A 179 -4.83 -6.29 -12.39
C GLN A 179 -6.34 -6.06 -12.56
N ASN A 180 -6.86 -4.95 -12.03
CA ASN A 180 -8.29 -4.65 -12.10
C ASN A 180 -8.75 -4.47 -13.56
N TYR A 181 -8.00 -3.69 -14.33
CA TYR A 181 -8.26 -3.48 -15.75
C TYR A 181 -8.23 -4.79 -16.54
N SER A 182 -7.28 -5.68 -16.27
CA SER A 182 -7.19 -6.99 -16.91
C SER A 182 -8.37 -7.90 -16.56
N SER A 183 -8.99 -7.68 -15.40
CA SER A 183 -10.13 -8.44 -14.89
C SER A 183 -11.49 -7.78 -15.18
N ARG A 184 -11.53 -6.64 -15.90
CA ARG A 184 -12.76 -5.85 -16.12
C ARG A 184 -13.89 -6.59 -16.84
N ASN A 185 -13.56 -7.65 -17.58
CA ASN A 185 -14.53 -8.47 -18.33
C ASN A 185 -15.06 -9.67 -17.52
N GLN A 186 -14.68 -9.81 -16.25
CA GLN A 186 -15.26 -10.82 -15.37
C GLN A 186 -16.77 -10.56 -15.17
N LYS A 187 -17.55 -11.63 -15.07
CA LYS A 187 -19.02 -11.55 -15.00
C LYS A 187 -19.52 -10.87 -13.72
N LEU A 188 -18.80 -11.07 -12.62
CA LEU A 188 -19.15 -10.52 -11.31
C LEU A 188 -18.15 -9.43 -10.95
N VAL A 189 -18.65 -8.31 -10.41
CA VAL A 189 -17.81 -7.19 -10.00
C VAL A 189 -16.81 -7.60 -8.91
N ASP A 190 -17.21 -8.51 -8.03
CA ASP A 190 -16.37 -9.06 -6.96
C ASP A 190 -15.16 -9.84 -7.49
N TYR A 191 -15.15 -10.25 -8.76
CA TYR A 191 -14.03 -10.96 -9.39
C TYR A 191 -13.07 -10.00 -10.11
N GLN A 192 -13.34 -8.70 -10.10
CA GLN A 192 -12.45 -7.73 -10.71
C GLN A 192 -11.22 -7.44 -9.84
N TRP A 193 -11.30 -7.68 -8.54
CA TRP A 193 -10.22 -7.42 -7.57
C TRP A 193 -9.69 -8.72 -6.97
N PRO A 194 -8.40 -8.78 -6.57
CA PRO A 194 -7.89 -9.83 -5.71
C PRO A 194 -8.47 -9.69 -4.30
N THR A 195 -8.13 -10.64 -3.44
CA THR A 195 -8.45 -10.54 -2.02
C THR A 195 -7.83 -9.28 -1.40
N PHE A 196 -8.50 -8.74 -0.38
CA PHE A 196 -8.05 -7.51 0.27
C PHE A 196 -6.71 -7.71 0.99
N GLU A 197 -5.79 -6.78 0.75
CA GLU A 197 -4.57 -6.62 1.55
C GLU A 197 -4.91 -5.89 2.87
N SER A 198 -4.23 -6.25 3.97
CA SER A 198 -4.45 -5.69 5.31
C SER A 198 -3.15 -5.24 5.95
#